data_AF-A0A970ET62-F1
#
_entry.id   AF-A0A970ET62-F1
#
_cell.length_a   1.000
_cell.length_b   1.000
_cell.length_c   1.000
_cell.angle_alpha   90.00
_cell.angle_beta   90.00
_cell.angle_gamma   90.00
#
_symmetry.space_group_name_H-M   'P 1'
#
loop_
_entity.id
_entity.type
_entity.pdbx_description
1 polymer ?
#
loop_
_entity_poly.entity_id
_entity_poly.type
_entity_poly.pdbx_seq_one_letter_code
_entity_poly.pdbx_strand_id
1 'polypeptide(L)'
;MHNTRKINDSLVWVGANDRRLAMFEGVYSVPDGVSYNSYILKDEKTVLFDTVDKAVGRVFFENLEYELNGRTLDYVVVHHMEPDHSATLAELVLRYPNVTVVCSAMASNMINQFYG
;
A
#
# COMPACT_ATOMS: atom_id res chain seq x y z
N MET A 1 -3.71 -17.86 1.86
CA MET A 1 -5.06 -17.38 2.21
C MET A 1 -5.00 -15.88 2.21
N HIS A 2 -5.76 -15.21 1.35
CA HIS A 2 -5.79 -13.75 1.28
C HIS A 2 -6.55 -13.21 2.50
N ASN A 3 -6.10 -12.08 3.02
CA ASN A 3 -6.71 -11.42 4.17
C ASN A 3 -7.11 -10.01 3.76
N THR A 4 -8.27 -9.91 3.10
CA THR A 4 -8.85 -8.65 2.62
C THR A 4 -10.18 -8.42 3.31
N ARG A 5 -10.58 -7.15 3.41
CA ARG A 5 -11.84 -6.77 4.05
C ARG A 5 -12.61 -5.77 3.20
N LYS A 6 -13.77 -6.18 2.71
CA LYS A 6 -14.72 -5.28 2.05
C LYS A 6 -15.19 -4.22 3.03
N ILE A 7 -15.01 -2.94 2.69
CA ILE A 7 -15.48 -1.79 3.47
C ILE A 7 -16.86 -1.37 2.98
N ASN A 8 -17.01 -1.27 1.66
CA ASN A 8 -18.28 -1.06 0.95
C ASN A 8 -18.22 -1.72 -0.44
N ASP A 9 -19.18 -1.45 -1.32
CA ASP A 9 -19.28 -2.12 -2.61
C ASP A 9 -18.09 -1.94 -3.56
N SER A 10 -17.41 -0.80 -3.48
CA SER A 10 -16.28 -0.49 -4.35
C SER A 10 -14.93 -0.43 -3.61
N LEU A 11 -14.92 -0.28 -2.28
CA LEU A 11 -13.71 -0.10 -1.49
C LEU A 11 -13.37 -1.34 -0.65
N VAL A 12 -12.15 -1.83 -0.80
CA VAL A 12 -11.62 -2.99 -0.09
C VAL A 12 -10.29 -2.66 0.58
N TRP A 13 -10.11 -3.08 1.82
CA TRP A 13 -8.83 -3.03 2.51
C TRP A 13 -7.94 -4.19 2.06
N VAL A 14 -6.71 -3.88 1.65
CA VAL A 14 -5.70 -4.83 1.12
C VAL A 14 -4.37 -4.78 1.87
N GLY A 15 -4.29 -3.98 2.93
CA GLY A 15 -3.12 -3.86 3.80
C GLY A 15 -2.78 -5.14 4.59
N ALA A 16 -2.11 -4.97 5.72
CA ALA A 16 -1.75 -6.09 6.60
C ALA A 16 -1.50 -5.65 8.05
N ASN A 17 -1.63 -6.61 8.97
CA ASN A 17 -1.29 -6.41 10.38
C ASN A 17 0.09 -7.00 10.68
N ASP A 18 0.95 -6.23 11.34
CA ASP A 18 2.20 -6.71 11.90
C ASP A 18 2.09 -6.85 13.42
N ARG A 19 2.03 -8.10 13.87
CA ARG A 19 2.03 -8.49 15.29
C ARG A 19 3.40 -8.90 15.80
N ARG A 20 4.44 -8.82 14.96
CA ARG A 20 5.83 -9.16 15.30
C ARG A 20 6.62 -7.92 15.73
N LEU A 21 6.24 -6.73 15.24
CA LEU A 21 6.85 -5.48 15.64
C LEU A 21 6.65 -5.26 17.14
N ALA A 22 7.74 -5.08 17.89
CA ALA A 22 7.68 -4.77 19.32
C ALA A 22 7.59 -3.27 19.58
N MET A 23 8.30 -2.48 18.77
CA MET A 23 8.46 -1.03 18.91
C MET A 23 8.22 -0.35 17.56
N PHE A 24 7.14 0.42 17.43
CA PHE A 24 6.91 1.30 16.28
C PHE A 24 7.86 2.50 16.34
N GLU A 25 8.47 2.82 15.20
CA GLU A 25 9.56 3.81 15.07
C GLU A 25 10.73 3.62 16.04
N GLY A 26 10.87 2.43 16.62
CA GLY A 26 11.88 2.14 17.64
C GLY A 26 11.62 2.76 19.02
N VAL A 27 10.51 3.49 19.21
CA VAL A 27 10.25 4.25 20.45
C VAL A 27 8.88 3.99 21.08
N TYR A 28 7.89 3.51 20.31
CA TYR A 28 6.53 3.26 20.82
C TYR A 28 6.24 1.77 20.94
N SER A 29 6.02 1.27 22.16
CA SER A 29 5.64 -0.14 22.36
C SER A 29 4.27 -0.43 21.73
N VAL A 30 4.19 -1.50 20.95
CA VAL A 30 2.96 -1.93 20.25
C VAL A 30 2.62 -3.38 20.59
N PRO A 31 2.17 -3.67 21.83
CA PRO A 31 1.96 -5.04 22.32
C PRO A 31 0.91 -5.82 21.51
N ASP A 32 -0.06 -5.11 20.91
CA ASP A 32 -1.08 -5.70 20.05
C ASP A 32 -0.71 -5.66 18.55
N GLY A 33 0.47 -5.12 18.23
CA GLY A 33 0.96 -4.88 16.88
C GLY A 33 0.42 -3.59 16.26
N VAL A 34 0.66 -3.45 14.95
CA VAL A 34 0.21 -2.33 14.11
C VAL A 34 -0.50 -2.83 12.87
N SER A 35 -1.30 -1.98 12.25
CA SER A 35 -1.90 -2.21 10.93
C SER A 35 -1.34 -1.23 9.92
N TYR A 36 -0.78 -1.73 8.82
CA TYR A 36 -0.43 -0.94 7.65
C TYR A 36 -1.63 -0.96 6.71
N ASN A 37 -2.35 0.16 6.63
CA ASN A 37 -3.64 0.23 5.95
C ASN A 37 -3.51 0.80 4.55
N SER A 38 -3.80 -0.04 3.56
CA SER A 38 -3.94 0.36 2.15
C SER A 38 -5.27 -0.13 1.63
N TYR A 39 -5.84 0.60 0.68
CA TYR A 39 -7.18 0.35 0.17
C TYR A 39 -7.20 0.35 -1.34
N ILE A 40 -7.97 -0.57 -1.94
CA ILE A 40 -8.26 -0.55 -3.36
C ILE A 40 -9.72 -0.14 -3.58
N LEU A 41 -9.92 0.89 -4.39
CA LEU A 41 -11.20 1.28 -4.96
C LEU A 41 -11.34 0.65 -6.34
N LYS A 42 -12.46 -0.03 -6.57
CA LYS A 42 -12.79 -0.76 -7.80
C LYS A 42 -14.06 -0.17 -8.42
N ASP A 43 -13.90 0.56 -9.51
CA ASP A 43 -14.99 1.10 -10.32
C ASP A 43 -14.69 0.88 -11.82
N GLU A 44 -15.03 1.80 -12.73
CA GLU A 44 -14.51 1.82 -14.10
C GLU A 44 -12.98 1.81 -14.13
N LYS A 45 -12.37 2.47 -13.14
CA LYS A 45 -10.93 2.52 -12.88
C LYS A 45 -10.61 1.88 -11.54
N THR A 46 -9.39 1.36 -11.40
CA THR A 46 -8.87 0.86 -10.13
C THR A 46 -7.88 1.84 -9.53
N VAL A 47 -8.06 2.14 -8.25
CA VAL A 47 -7.22 3.10 -7.52
C VAL A 47 -6.74 2.43 -6.25
N LEU A 48 -5.43 2.37 -6.06
CA LEU A 48 -4.80 2.00 -4.79
C LEU A 48 -4.51 3.27 -3.98
N PHE A 49 -4.82 3.26 -2.70
CA PHE A 49 -4.46 4.32 -1.75
C PHE A 49 -3.32 3.84 -0.85
N ASP A 50 -2.19 4.52 -0.97
CA ASP A 50 -0.90 4.23 -0.35
C ASP A 50 -0.40 2.79 -0.57
N THR A 51 0.79 2.53 -0.08
CA THR A 51 1.35 1.17 0.01
C THR A 51 1.61 0.84 1.48
N VAL A 52 2.51 -0.10 1.74
CA VAL A 52 2.81 -0.58 3.09
C VAL A 52 4.31 -0.64 3.36
N ASP A 53 4.66 -0.82 4.63
CA ASP A 53 6.00 -1.22 5.04
C ASP A 53 6.44 -2.54 4.37
N LYS A 54 7.73 -2.66 4.10
CA LYS A 54 8.36 -3.88 3.56
C LYS A 54 8.12 -5.11 4.45
N ALA A 55 7.98 -4.93 5.77
CA ALA A 55 7.70 -6.00 6.73
C ALA A 55 6.47 -6.84 6.36
N VAL A 56 5.48 -6.22 5.71
CA VAL A 56 4.23 -6.87 5.30
C VAL A 56 4.01 -6.89 3.79
N GLY A 57 4.99 -6.45 3.00
CA GLY A 57 4.88 -6.28 1.55
C GLY A 57 4.41 -7.54 0.80
N ARG A 58 4.88 -8.74 1.19
CA ARG A 58 4.42 -10.00 0.58
C ARG A 58 2.90 -10.19 0.71
N VAL A 59 2.37 -10.03 1.92
CA VAL A 59 0.93 -10.22 2.20
C VAL A 59 0.12 -9.16 1.48
N PHE A 60 0.60 -7.92 1.49
CA PHE A 60 -0.02 -6.82 0.76
C PHE A 60 -0.12 -7.09 -0.75
N PHE A 61 0.97 -7.53 -1.41
CA PHE A 61 0.91 -7.83 -2.84
C PHE A 61 0.04 -9.05 -3.16
N GLU A 62 0.05 -10.08 -2.32
CA GLU A 62 -0.87 -11.22 -2.45
C GLU A 62 -2.34 -10.80 -2.33
N ASN A 63 -2.65 -9.86 -1.42
CA ASN A 63 -3.99 -9.29 -1.26
C ASN A 63 -4.39 -8.41 -2.45
N LEU A 64 -3.48 -7.55 -2.91
CA LEU A 64 -3.71 -6.63 -4.03
C LEU A 64 -3.98 -7.40 -5.33
N GLU A 65 -3.15 -8.40 -5.65
CA GLU A 65 -3.31 -9.24 -6.83
C GLU A 65 -4.65 -9.98 -6.82
N TYR A 66 -5.02 -10.53 -5.66
CA TYR A 66 -6.30 -11.19 -5.46
C TYR A 66 -7.49 -10.25 -5.68
N GLU A 67 -7.46 -9.03 -5.14
CA GLU A 67 -8.57 -8.08 -5.28
C GLU A 67 -8.67 -7.46 -6.68
N LEU A 68 -7.53 -7.30 -7.37
CA LEU A 68 -7.50 -6.90 -8.77
C LEU A 68 -8.09 -7.99 -9.66
N ASN A 69 -7.85 -9.28 -9.37
CA ASN A 69 -8.41 -10.42 -10.10
C ASN A 69 -8.25 -10.28 -11.64
N GLY A 70 -7.03 -9.94 -12.07
CA GLY A 70 -6.69 -9.72 -13.49
C GLY A 70 -7.06 -8.34 -14.06
N ARG A 71 -7.70 -7.46 -13.28
CA ARG A 71 -7.89 -6.06 -13.67
C ARG A 71 -6.56 -5.30 -13.63
N THR A 72 -6.43 -4.30 -14.49
CA THR A 72 -5.30 -3.36 -14.42
C THR A 72 -5.34 -2.56 -13.13
N LEU A 73 -4.19 -2.10 -12.63
CA LEU A 73 -4.08 -1.05 -11.63
C LEU A 73 -3.88 0.29 -12.34
N ASP A 74 -4.92 1.14 -12.40
CA ASP A 74 -4.86 2.39 -13.16
C ASP A 74 -4.09 3.49 -12.40
N TYR A 75 -4.35 3.61 -11.09
CA TYR A 75 -3.77 4.67 -10.26
C TYR A 75 -3.26 4.14 -8.91
N VAL A 76 -2.21 4.78 -8.42
CA VAL A 76 -1.85 4.76 -7.00
C VAL A 76 -1.81 6.20 -6.48
N VAL A 77 -2.59 6.47 -5.44
CA VAL A 77 -2.60 7.76 -4.74
C VAL A 77 -1.68 7.63 -3.52
N VAL A 78 -0.66 8.47 -3.46
CA VAL A 78 0.31 8.52 -2.34
C VAL A 78 0.02 9.76 -1.50
N HIS A 79 -0.49 9.54 -0.28
CA HIS A 79 -0.82 10.61 0.66
C HIS A 79 0.40 11.10 1.43
N HIS A 80 1.27 10.19 1.89
CA HIS A 80 2.46 10.48 2.68
C HIS A 80 3.60 9.51 2.36
N MET A 81 4.83 9.99 2.57
CA MET A 81 6.06 9.32 2.13
C MET A 81 6.82 8.59 3.25
N GLU A 82 6.28 8.55 4.47
CA GLU A 82 6.89 7.78 5.55
C GLU A 82 6.99 6.28 5.16
N PRO A 83 8.11 5.59 5.47
CA PRO A 83 8.37 4.25 4.93
C PRO A 83 7.30 3.21 5.25
N ASP A 84 6.60 3.34 6.36
CA ASP A 84 5.49 2.48 6.74
C ASP A 84 4.29 2.52 5.76
N HIS A 85 4.27 3.52 4.89
CA HIS A 85 3.25 3.70 3.86
C HIS A 85 3.80 3.70 2.42
N SER A 86 5.10 3.95 2.24
CA SER A 86 5.69 4.16 0.92
C SER A 86 6.78 3.15 0.55
N ALA A 87 7.27 2.34 1.48
CA ALA A 87 8.46 1.51 1.26
C ALA A 87 8.32 0.44 0.17
N THR A 88 7.09 0.11 -0.22
CA THR A 88 6.77 -0.84 -1.30
C THR A 88 6.32 -0.17 -2.60
N LEU A 89 6.33 1.16 -2.70
CA LEU A 89 5.93 1.91 -3.90
C LEU A 89 6.79 1.57 -5.12
N ALA A 90 8.12 1.50 -4.97
CA ALA A 90 9.01 1.15 -6.07
C ALA A 90 8.71 -0.26 -6.63
N GLU A 91 8.45 -1.23 -5.75
CA GLU A 91 8.07 -2.59 -6.15
C GLU A 91 6.69 -2.61 -6.81
N LEU A 92 5.74 -1.82 -6.33
CA LEU A 92 4.42 -1.67 -6.95
C LEU A 92 4.55 -1.20 -8.40
N VAL A 93 5.35 -0.16 -8.66
CA VAL A 93 5.55 0.37 -10.02
C VAL A 93 6.25 -0.64 -10.93
N LEU A 94 7.18 -1.47 -10.40
CA LEU A 94 7.78 -2.56 -11.17
C LEU A 94 6.76 -3.64 -11.55
N ARG A 95 5.84 -3.98 -10.65
CA ARG A 95 4.78 -4.99 -10.89
C ARG A 95 3.67 -4.47 -11.81
N TYR A 96 3.37 -3.18 -11.73
CA TYR A 96 2.31 -2.51 -12.49
C TYR A 96 2.87 -1.32 -13.27
N PRO A 97 3.67 -1.53 -14.34
CA PRO A 97 4.44 -0.47 -15.00
C PRO A 97 3.59 0.61 -15.68
N ASN A 98 2.29 0.36 -15.89
CA ASN A 98 1.36 1.33 -16.48
C ASN A 98 0.57 2.12 -15.43
N VAL A 99 0.83 1.91 -14.13
CA VAL A 99 0.13 2.64 -13.06
C VAL A 99 0.52 4.12 -13.08
N THR A 100 -0.47 4.99 -12.95
CA THR A 100 -0.22 6.43 -12.77
C THR A 100 -0.08 6.75 -11.28
N VAL A 101 1.05 7.32 -10.89
CA VAL A 101 1.29 7.80 -9.52
C VAL A 101 0.69 9.19 -9.35
N VAL A 102 -0.25 9.34 -8.41
CA VAL A 102 -0.91 10.60 -8.07
C VAL A 102 -0.46 11.02 -6.68
N CYS A 103 0.19 12.17 -6.56
CA CYS A 103 0.72 12.66 -5.29
C CYS A 103 0.90 14.18 -5.31
N SER A 104 1.25 14.77 -4.17
CA SER A 104 1.61 16.19 -4.09
C SER A 104 2.97 16.46 -4.74
N ALA A 105 3.25 17.71 -5.10
CA ALA A 105 4.56 18.10 -5.65
C ALA A 105 5.72 17.79 -4.69
N MET A 106 5.50 17.92 -3.38
CA MET A 106 6.49 17.58 -2.35
C MET A 106 6.72 16.07 -2.29
N ALA A 107 5.65 15.26 -2.30
CA ALA A 107 5.78 13.80 -2.34
C ALA A 107 6.51 13.34 -3.61
N SER A 108 6.22 13.93 -4.77
CA SER A 108 6.94 13.63 -6.03
C SER A 108 8.45 13.85 -5.91
N ASN A 109 8.88 14.97 -5.29
CA ASN A 109 10.29 15.21 -5.02
C ASN A 109 10.91 14.13 -4.13
N MET A 110 10.21 13.72 -3.06
CA MET A 110 10.68 12.67 -2.14
C MET A 110 10.73 11.30 -2.80
N ILE A 111 9.74 10.95 -3.63
CA ILE A 111 9.72 9.70 -4.41
C ILE A 111 10.98 9.62 -5.28
N ASN A 112 11.32 10.69 -5.99
CA ASN A 112 12.54 10.74 -6.78
C ASN A 112 13.80 10.60 -5.92
N GLN A 113 13.84 11.18 -4.71
CA GLN A 113 15.00 11.04 -3.81
C GLN A 113 15.15 9.64 -3.22
N PHE A 114 14.04 8.94 -2.95
CA PHE A 114 14.07 7.63 -2.31
C PHE A 114 14.21 6.47 -3.29
N TYR A 115 13.66 6.63 -4.51
CA TYR A 115 13.47 5.52 -5.45
C TYR A 115 13.92 5.83 -6.89
N GLY A 116 14.48 7.03 -7.15
CA GLY A 116 14.89 7.51 -8.47
C GLY A 116 16.39 7.77 -8.60
#